data_AF-A0A3M3EIR4-F1
#
_entry.id   AF-A0A3M3EIR4-F1
#
_cell.length_a   1.000
_cell.length_b   1.000
_cell.length_c   1.000
_cell.angle_alpha   90.00
_cell.angle_beta   90.00
_cell.angle_gamma   90.00
#
_symmetry.space_group_name_H-M   'P 1'
#
loop_
_entity.id
_entity.type
_entity.pdbx_description
1 polymer ?
#
loop_
_entity_poly.entity_id
_entity_poly.type
_entity_poly.pdbx_seq_one_letter_code
_entity_poly.pdbx_strand_id
1 'polypeptide(L)'
;MPARGAETEVLTGAALLARFIELDGFLTAHQRLWKPRPFTHLQLPWEASHPELAQWLRRRSLEDAENDHHQPWLIEQAPAPFPELAMLSHALSTVAALPGKQLETPTQRLNVDVPGRKWQQIEAFASRLQFSTEPTHWLD
;
A
#
# COMPACT_ATOMS: atom_id res chain seq x y z
N MET A 1 8.18 -18.55 26.10
CA MET A 1 8.58 -19.05 24.78
C MET A 1 8.10 -18.06 23.73
N PRO A 2 8.87 -17.04 23.35
CA PRO A 2 8.43 -16.14 22.30
C PRO A 2 8.58 -16.86 20.95
N ALA A 3 7.55 -16.76 20.12
CA ALA A 3 7.56 -17.23 18.75
C ALA A 3 8.74 -16.59 18.01
N ARG A 4 9.62 -17.42 17.45
CA ARG A 4 10.65 -16.98 16.50
C ARG A 4 9.96 -16.21 15.39
N GLY A 5 10.49 -15.02 15.10
CA GLY A 5 9.98 -14.14 14.06
C GLY A 5 9.79 -14.91 12.77
N ALA A 6 8.54 -15.00 12.32
CA ALA A 6 8.27 -15.02 10.91
C ALA A 6 8.64 -13.62 10.41
N GLU A 7 9.95 -13.41 10.19
CA GLU A 7 10.38 -12.35 9.29
C GLU A 7 9.60 -12.60 8.00
N THR A 8 8.71 -11.67 7.65
CA THR A 8 7.98 -11.71 6.40
C THR A 8 9.05 -11.83 5.32
N GLU A 9 9.20 -13.01 4.74
CA GLU A 9 10.22 -13.25 3.74
C GLU A 9 9.78 -12.55 2.45
N VAL A 10 10.73 -12.06 1.66
CA VAL A 10 10.39 -11.43 0.38
C VAL A 10 9.70 -12.46 -0.51
N LEU A 11 8.48 -12.14 -0.92
CA LEU A 11 7.70 -12.99 -1.82
C LEU A 11 8.44 -13.12 -3.15
N THR A 12 8.77 -14.36 -3.52
CA THR A 12 9.43 -14.69 -4.79
C THR A 12 8.77 -15.91 -5.44
N GLY A 13 9.01 -16.11 -6.74
CA GLY A 13 8.56 -17.29 -7.49
C GLY A 13 7.07 -17.62 -7.31
N ALA A 14 6.79 -18.87 -6.93
CA ALA A 14 5.43 -19.36 -6.75
C ALA A 14 4.64 -18.65 -5.63
N ALA A 15 5.31 -18.23 -4.55
CA ALA A 15 4.65 -17.53 -3.44
C ALA A 15 4.18 -16.12 -3.85
N LEU A 16 5.01 -15.40 -4.63
CA LEU A 16 4.63 -14.11 -5.21
C LEU A 16 3.45 -14.27 -6.18
N LEU A 17 3.50 -15.29 -7.06
CA LEU A 17 2.42 -15.56 -8.00
C LEU A 17 1.10 -15.89 -7.28
N ALA A 18 1.14 -16.73 -6.24
CA ALA A 18 -0.04 -17.05 -5.45
C ALA A 18 -0.67 -15.81 -4.82
N ARG A 19 0.16 -14.96 -4.18
CA ARG A 19 -0.32 -13.70 -3.60
C ARG A 19 -0.91 -12.75 -4.65
N PHE A 20 -0.28 -12.69 -5.83
CA PHE A 20 -0.78 -11.87 -6.94
C PHE A 20 -2.16 -12.34 -7.41
N ILE A 21 -2.37 -13.65 -7.57
CA ILE A 21 -3.68 -14.23 -7.96
C ILE A 21 -4.74 -13.94 -6.90
N GLU A 22 -4.43 -14.07 -5.61
CA GLU A 22 -5.37 -13.74 -4.53
C GLU A 22 -5.74 -12.25 -4.55
N LEU A 23 -4.77 -11.36 -4.73
CA LEU A 23 -5.00 -9.92 -4.83
C LEU A 23 -5.83 -9.56 -6.07
N ASP A 24 -5.55 -10.17 -7.21
CA ASP A 24 -6.32 -9.98 -8.45
C ASP A 24 -7.78 -10.41 -8.29
N GLY A 25 -8.01 -11.60 -7.72
CA GLY A 25 -9.34 -12.10 -7.42
C GLY A 25 -10.09 -11.18 -6.45
N PHE A 26 -9.44 -10.73 -5.38
CA PHE A 26 -10.00 -9.78 -4.43
C PHE A 26 -10.40 -8.45 -5.08
N LEU A 27 -9.49 -7.83 -5.84
CA LEU A 27 -9.76 -6.55 -6.51
C LEU A 27 -10.87 -6.68 -7.55
N THR A 28 -10.85 -7.75 -8.35
CA THR A 28 -11.85 -8.02 -9.38
C THR A 28 -13.24 -8.26 -8.79
N ALA A 29 -13.34 -9.05 -7.72
CA ALA A 29 -14.60 -9.31 -7.02
C ALA A 29 -15.24 -8.02 -6.47
N HIS A 30 -14.42 -7.09 -5.99
CA HIS A 30 -14.87 -5.85 -5.35
C HIS A 30 -14.82 -4.62 -6.26
N GLN A 31 -14.66 -4.80 -7.58
CA GLN A 31 -14.51 -3.68 -8.53
C GLN A 31 -15.67 -2.68 -8.50
N ARG A 32 -16.87 -3.10 -8.11
CA ARG A 32 -18.03 -2.19 -7.99
C ARG A 32 -17.80 -1.08 -6.94
N LEU A 33 -16.92 -1.30 -5.96
CA LEU A 33 -16.62 -0.34 -4.90
C LEU A 33 -15.59 0.72 -5.35
N TRP A 34 -14.52 0.32 -6.05
CA TRP A 34 -13.36 1.19 -6.32
C TRP A 34 -13.22 1.62 -7.79
N LYS A 35 -13.79 0.89 -8.74
CA LYS A 35 -13.70 1.19 -10.19
C LYS A 35 -14.55 2.38 -10.66
N PRO A 36 -15.72 2.70 -10.05
CA PRO A 36 -16.48 3.89 -10.44
C PRO A 36 -15.61 5.14 -10.35
N ARG A 37 -15.75 6.05 -11.32
CA ARG A 37 -14.93 7.27 -11.37
C ARG A 37 -15.27 8.17 -10.17
N PRO A 38 -14.28 8.58 -9.36
CA PRO A 38 -14.51 9.56 -8.29
C PRO A 38 -15.14 10.84 -8.83
N PHE A 39 -16.00 11.47 -8.02
CA PHE A 39 -16.62 12.79 -8.29
C PHE A 39 -17.45 12.90 -9.58
N THR A 40 -17.87 11.78 -10.17
CA THR A 40 -18.78 11.78 -11.34
C THR A 40 -20.24 11.51 -10.99
N HIS A 41 -20.49 10.98 -9.79
CA HIS A 41 -21.81 10.64 -9.29
C HIS A 41 -22.05 11.29 -7.93
N LEU A 42 -23.25 11.85 -7.72
CA LEU A 42 -23.69 12.34 -6.41
C LEU A 42 -23.99 11.20 -5.43
N GLN A 43 -24.39 10.04 -5.96
CA GLN A 43 -24.61 8.79 -5.25
C GLN A 43 -23.88 7.69 -5.99
N LEU A 44 -22.99 6.98 -5.30
CA LEU A 44 -22.21 5.90 -5.90
C LEU A 44 -23.13 4.70 -6.13
N PRO A 45 -23.03 3.98 -7.28
CA PRO A 45 -23.92 2.85 -7.58
C PRO A 45 -23.93 1.74 -6.53
N TRP A 46 -22.83 1.56 -5.79
CA TRP A 46 -22.74 0.54 -4.74
C TRP A 46 -23.50 0.91 -3.45
N GLU A 47 -23.86 2.18 -3.24
CA GLU A 47 -24.53 2.61 -1.99
C GLU A 47 -25.86 1.88 -1.78
N ALA A 48 -26.59 1.57 -2.86
CA ALA A 48 -27.83 0.80 -2.79
C ALA A 48 -27.62 -0.65 -2.34
N SER A 49 -26.43 -1.21 -2.57
CA SER A 49 -26.07 -2.57 -2.12
C SER A 49 -25.60 -2.61 -0.67
N HIS A 50 -25.08 -1.48 -0.15
CA HIS A 50 -24.57 -1.36 1.22
C HIS A 50 -25.03 -0.04 1.87
N PRO A 51 -26.34 0.14 2.13
CA PRO A 51 -26.90 1.42 2.57
C PRO A 51 -26.39 1.86 3.94
N GLU A 52 -26.19 0.94 4.87
CA GLU A 52 -25.66 1.25 6.21
C GLU A 52 -24.22 1.78 6.14
N LEU A 53 -23.37 1.12 5.36
CA LEU A 53 -21.99 1.54 5.12
C LEU A 53 -21.95 2.91 4.43
N ALA A 54 -22.79 3.12 3.41
CA ALA A 54 -22.89 4.39 2.70
C ALA A 54 -23.30 5.54 3.64
N GLN A 55 -24.34 5.32 4.46
CA GLN A 55 -24.81 6.32 5.42
C GLN A 55 -23.76 6.61 6.50
N TRP A 56 -23.04 5.59 6.95
CA TRP A 56 -21.95 5.76 7.91
C TRP A 56 -20.79 6.57 7.30
N LEU A 57 -20.32 6.22 6.09
CA LEU A 57 -19.24 6.95 5.40
C LEU A 57 -19.61 8.42 5.13
N ARG A 58 -20.84 8.70 4.70
CA ARG A 58 -21.33 10.06 4.44
C ARG A 58 -21.43 10.94 5.70
N ARG A 59 -21.50 10.35 6.89
CA ARG A 59 -21.55 11.07 8.17
C ARG A 59 -20.18 11.36 8.78
N ARG A 60 -19.11 10.75 8.25
CA ARG A 60 -17.75 10.99 8.72
C ARG A 60 -17.31 12.41 8.38
N SER A 61 -16.55 13.02 9.28
CA SER A 61 -15.92 14.31 9.00
C SER A 61 -14.71 14.13 8.08
N LEU A 62 -14.24 15.24 7.50
CA LEU A 62 -12.99 15.25 6.76
C LEU A 62 -11.81 14.85 7.66
N GLU A 63 -11.77 15.34 8.89
CA GLU A 63 -10.73 15.02 9.88
C GLU A 63 -10.69 13.52 10.19
N ASP A 64 -11.86 12.90 10.42
CA ASP A 64 -11.93 11.45 10.62
C ASP A 64 -11.41 10.69 9.38
N ALA A 65 -11.75 11.16 8.18
CA ALA A 65 -11.28 10.52 6.95
C ALA A 65 -9.75 10.67 6.79
N GLU A 66 -9.19 11.83 7.12
CA GLU A 66 -7.76 12.08 7.05
C GLU A 66 -6.96 11.25 8.07
N ASN A 67 -7.46 11.10 9.28
CA ASN A 67 -6.79 10.31 10.32
C ASN A 67 -6.76 8.81 9.99
N ASP A 68 -7.85 8.28 9.43
CA ASP A 68 -8.00 6.83 9.26
C ASP A 68 -7.49 6.31 7.90
N HIS A 69 -7.26 7.18 6.90
CA HIS A 69 -7.00 6.72 5.53
C HIS A 69 -5.72 5.87 5.37
N HIS A 70 -4.78 5.99 6.30
CA HIS A 70 -3.55 5.19 6.31
C HIS A 70 -3.73 3.80 6.91
N GLN A 71 -4.74 3.62 7.77
CA GLN A 71 -4.93 2.40 8.55
C GLN A 71 -6.43 2.00 8.61
N PRO A 72 -7.08 1.82 7.43
CA PRO A 72 -8.52 1.54 7.39
C PRO A 72 -8.93 0.25 8.12
N TRP A 73 -8.02 -0.69 8.33
CA TRP A 73 -8.27 -1.93 9.08
C TRP A 73 -8.43 -1.73 10.59
N LEU A 74 -8.13 -0.53 11.13
CA LEU A 74 -8.33 -0.20 12.54
C LEU A 74 -9.71 0.43 12.82
N ILE A 75 -10.54 0.66 11.80
CA ILE A 75 -11.85 1.30 11.97
C ILE A 75 -12.91 0.28 12.39
N GLU A 76 -12.95 -0.05 13.67
CA GLU A 76 -13.84 -1.09 14.22
C GLU A 76 -15.34 -0.75 14.11
N GLN A 77 -15.70 0.54 14.08
CA GLN A 77 -17.09 0.99 14.03
C GLN A 77 -17.70 1.05 12.62
N ALA A 78 -16.94 0.68 11.60
CA ALA A 78 -17.44 0.68 10.22
C ALA A 78 -18.45 -0.48 10.00
N PRO A 79 -19.62 -0.23 9.40
CA PRO A 79 -20.56 -1.31 9.06
C PRO A 79 -19.99 -2.31 8.06
N ALA A 80 -20.51 -3.53 8.08
CA ALA A 80 -20.19 -4.53 7.07
C ALA A 80 -20.54 -4.02 5.65
N PRO A 81 -19.76 -4.40 4.61
CA PRO A 81 -18.63 -5.33 4.65
C PRO A 81 -17.26 -4.67 4.96
N PHE A 82 -17.22 -3.41 5.39
CA PHE A 82 -15.96 -2.64 5.43
C PHE A 82 -14.86 -3.28 6.29
N PRO A 83 -15.09 -3.71 7.55
CA PRO A 83 -14.01 -4.25 8.39
C PRO A 83 -13.33 -5.47 7.76
N GLU A 84 -14.12 -6.39 7.19
CA GLU A 84 -13.61 -7.60 6.53
C GLU A 84 -12.76 -7.24 5.31
N LEU A 85 -13.26 -6.32 4.45
CA LEU A 85 -12.53 -5.87 3.27
C LEU A 85 -11.23 -5.15 3.65
N ALA A 86 -11.24 -4.34 4.70
CA ALA A 86 -10.07 -3.63 5.18
C ALA A 86 -9.01 -4.61 5.71
N MET A 87 -9.41 -5.60 6.50
CA MET A 87 -8.51 -6.65 6.99
C MET A 87 -7.93 -7.50 5.85
N LEU A 88 -8.74 -7.94 4.90
CA LEU A 88 -8.28 -8.72 3.74
C LEU A 88 -7.32 -7.90 2.87
N SER A 89 -7.67 -6.64 2.58
CA SER A 89 -6.82 -5.72 1.84
C SER A 89 -5.47 -5.52 2.54
N HIS A 90 -5.46 -5.33 3.86
CA HIS A 90 -4.24 -5.24 4.65
C HIS A 90 -3.40 -6.51 4.57
N ALA A 91 -4.01 -7.68 4.77
CA ALA A 91 -3.29 -8.96 4.73
C ALA A 91 -2.67 -9.22 3.34
N LEU A 92 -3.40 -8.94 2.26
CA LEU A 92 -2.93 -9.13 0.88
C LEU A 92 -1.83 -8.14 0.49
N SER A 93 -1.93 -6.88 0.94
CA SER A 93 -0.96 -5.82 0.66
C SER A 93 0.26 -5.82 1.60
N THR A 94 0.20 -6.54 2.72
CA THR A 94 1.35 -6.72 3.61
C THR A 94 2.40 -7.58 2.91
N VAL A 95 3.48 -6.93 2.49
CA VAL A 95 4.64 -7.54 1.84
C VAL A 95 5.91 -7.18 2.59
N ALA A 96 6.88 -8.07 2.55
CA ALA A 96 8.19 -7.83 3.13
C ALA A 96 8.92 -6.69 2.41
N ALA A 97 9.72 -5.95 3.18
CA ALA A 97 10.65 -4.99 2.60
C ALA A 97 11.81 -5.75 1.92
N LEU A 98 12.22 -5.33 0.73
CA LEU A 98 13.42 -5.89 0.05
C LEU A 98 14.68 -5.75 0.92
N PRO A 99 15.70 -6.61 0.78
CA PRO A 99 16.95 -6.44 1.53
C PRO A 99 17.59 -5.11 1.16
N GLY A 100 17.89 -4.28 2.15
CA GLY A 100 18.59 -3.02 1.97
C GLY A 100 20.10 -3.20 2.02
N LYS A 101 20.84 -2.40 1.25
CA LYS A 101 22.28 -2.18 1.42
C LYS A 101 22.54 -0.79 1.98
N GLN A 102 23.62 -0.64 2.74
CA GLN A 102 24.07 0.69 3.13
C GLN A 102 24.54 1.46 1.90
N LEU A 103 24.09 2.71 1.81
CA LEU A 103 24.58 3.64 0.80
C LEU A 103 25.72 4.45 1.39
N GLU A 104 26.71 4.76 0.56
CA GLU A 104 27.73 5.74 0.94
C GLU A 104 27.11 7.12 1.08
N THR A 105 27.61 7.91 2.04
CA THR A 105 27.12 9.25 2.26
C THR A 105 27.36 10.10 1.01
N PRO A 106 26.30 10.67 0.41
CA PRO A 106 26.41 11.49 -0.79
C PRO A 106 27.35 12.68 -0.55
N THR A 107 28.18 13.01 -1.54
CA THR A 107 28.99 14.24 -1.45
C THR A 107 28.09 15.46 -1.28
N GLN A 108 28.46 16.40 -0.42
CA GLN A 108 27.66 17.59 -0.05
C GLN A 108 27.10 18.38 -1.25
N ARG A 109 27.74 18.30 -2.41
CA ARG A 109 27.33 19.00 -3.65
C ARG A 109 26.06 18.41 -4.30
N LEU A 110 25.71 17.16 -4.01
CA LEU A 110 24.49 16.52 -4.53
C LEU A 110 23.24 16.86 -3.70
N ASN A 111 23.42 17.51 -2.54
CA ASN A 111 22.37 17.80 -1.58
C ASN A 111 21.86 19.26 -1.66
N VAL A 112 22.36 20.03 -2.63
CA VAL A 112 21.89 21.39 -2.90
C VAL A 112 20.71 21.28 -3.86
N ASP A 113 19.58 21.89 -3.51
CA ASP A 113 18.34 21.98 -4.30
C ASP A 113 17.39 20.75 -4.32
N VAL A 114 17.68 19.69 -3.55
CA VAL A 114 16.73 18.57 -3.37
C VAL A 114 16.05 18.65 -2.00
N PRO A 115 14.72 18.86 -1.92
CA PRO A 115 14.00 18.83 -0.65
C PRO A 115 14.19 17.49 0.06
N GLY A 116 14.35 17.50 1.38
CA GLY A 116 14.72 16.31 2.16
C GLY A 116 13.83 15.08 1.92
N ARG A 117 12.52 15.25 1.69
CA ARG A 117 11.62 14.13 1.36
C ARG A 117 12.00 13.45 0.04
N LYS A 118 12.38 14.22 -0.98
CA LYS A 118 12.82 13.67 -2.27
C LYS A 118 14.17 12.96 -2.11
N TRP A 119 15.05 13.49 -1.26
CA TRP A 119 16.30 12.83 -0.91
C TRP A 119 16.06 11.46 -0.24
N GLN A 120 15.16 11.40 0.74
CA GLN A 120 14.77 10.16 1.41
C GLN A 120 14.20 9.12 0.43
N GLN A 121 13.44 9.54 -0.58
CA GLN A 121 12.93 8.64 -1.62
C GLN A 121 14.05 8.07 -2.49
N ILE A 122 15.04 8.90 -2.85
CA ILE A 122 16.22 8.47 -3.61
C ILE A 122 17.03 7.45 -2.81
N GLU A 123 17.31 7.74 -1.54
CA GLU A 123 18.05 6.82 -0.66
C GLU A 123 17.28 5.51 -0.43
N ALA A 124 15.98 5.59 -0.18
CA ALA A 124 15.12 4.42 -0.02
C ALA A 124 15.13 3.54 -1.27
N PHE A 125 15.06 4.13 -2.47
CA PHE A 125 15.14 3.37 -3.72
C PHE A 125 16.53 2.79 -3.96
N ALA A 126 17.58 3.62 -3.90
CA ALA A 126 18.95 3.22 -4.20
C ALA A 126 19.46 2.12 -3.25
N SER A 127 19.05 2.15 -1.98
CA SER A 127 19.41 1.12 -0.99
C SER A 127 18.82 -0.25 -1.30
N ARG A 128 17.80 -0.36 -2.17
CA ARG A 128 17.18 -1.64 -2.55
C ARG A 128 17.63 -2.16 -3.92
N LEU A 129 18.48 -1.41 -4.64
CA LEU A 129 19.01 -1.85 -5.93
C LEU A 129 20.04 -2.96 -5.77
N GLN A 130 19.69 -4.14 -6.30
CA GLN A 130 20.55 -5.31 -6.41
C GLN A 130 20.78 -5.59 -7.89
N PHE A 131 22.00 -5.34 -8.36
CA PHE A 131 22.38 -5.58 -9.75
C PHE A 131 23.06 -6.95 -9.87
N SER A 132 22.67 -7.73 -10.87
CA SER A 132 23.39 -8.97 -11.21
C SER A 132 24.76 -8.68 -11.82
N THR A 133 24.87 -7.57 -12.55
CA THR A 133 26.11 -7.02 -13.10
C THR A 133 26.23 -5.58 -12.66
N GLU A 134 27.36 -5.20 -12.07
CA GLU A 134 27.57 -3.83 -11.61
C GLU A 134 27.56 -2.87 -12.82
N PRO A 135 26.65 -1.86 -12.85
CA PRO A 135 26.62 -0.91 -13.94
C PRO A 135 27.88 -0.06 -13.91
N THR A 136 28.63 -0.07 -15.00
CA THR A 136 29.89 0.70 -15.11
C THR A 136 29.68 2.09 -15.69
N HIS A 137 28.57 2.27 -16.42
CA HIS A 137 28.13 3.57 -16.92
C HIS A 137 26.61 3.76 -16.74
N TRP A 138 26.16 5.02 -16.86
CA TRP A 138 24.77 5.45 -16.60
C TRP A 138 23.70 4.77 -17.49
N LEU A 139 24.10 4.06 -18.55
CA LEU A 139 23.20 3.44 -19.54
C LEU A 139 23.53 1.95 -19.82
N ASP A 140 24.40 1.34 -19.00
CA ASP A 140 24.49 -0.12 -18.91
C ASP A 140 23.21 -0.69 -18.28
#